data_AF-A0A4R6K5V1-F1
#
_entry.id   AF-A0A4R6K5V1-F1
#
_cell.length_a   1.000
_cell.length_b   1.000
_cell.length_c   1.000
_cell.angle_alpha   90.00
_cell.angle_beta   90.00
_cell.angle_gamma   90.00
#
_symmetry.space_group_name_H-M   'P 1'
#
loop_
_entity.id
_entity.type
_entity.pdbx_description
1 polymer ?
#
loop_
_entity_poly.entity_id
_entity_poly.type
_entity_poly.pdbx_seq_one_letter_code
_entity_poly.pdbx_strand_id
1 'polypeptide(L)'
;MQGSVSVMSEPIVPSGAAVASPEVVIWTPAEIAETEYWAQLYGRWDPMDLAGVAAFMDGFEHPWWVVGGWAIDAFTGQPREHDDLDVSIFASDVPALRAHVGDRWHL
;
A
#
# COMPACT_ATOMS: atom_id res chain seq x y z
N MET A 1 -9.00 -14.66 55.65
CA MET A 1 -7.82 -14.05 54.98
C MET A 1 -7.91 -14.37 53.51
N GLN A 2 -8.38 -13.42 52.70
CA GLN A 2 -8.27 -13.39 51.24
C GLN A 2 -8.77 -12.00 50.80
N GLY A 3 -7.83 -11.13 50.47
CA GLY A 3 -8.11 -9.80 49.93
C GLY A 3 -8.41 -9.92 48.44
N SER A 4 -9.50 -9.27 48.02
CA SER A 4 -9.83 -9.07 46.61
C SER A 4 -9.32 -7.69 46.22
N VAL A 5 -8.28 -7.65 45.38
CA VAL A 5 -7.82 -6.41 44.73
C VAL A 5 -8.72 -6.17 43.52
N SER A 6 -9.55 -5.12 43.57
CA SER A 6 -10.23 -4.61 42.37
C SER A 6 -9.21 -3.87 41.52
N VAL A 7 -8.85 -4.45 40.37
CA VAL A 7 -8.16 -3.73 39.30
C VAL A 7 -9.21 -2.93 38.55
N MET A 8 -9.27 -1.63 38.82
CA MET A 8 -9.95 -0.67 37.96
C MET A 8 -9.11 -0.52 36.69
N SER A 9 -9.54 -1.14 35.60
CA SER A 9 -8.95 -0.90 34.28
C SER A 9 -9.57 0.39 33.73
N GLU A 10 -8.86 1.51 33.82
CA GLU A 10 -9.25 2.70 33.08
C GLU A 10 -9.08 2.45 31.56
N PRO A 11 -9.98 2.97 30.71
CA PRO A 11 -9.82 2.86 29.27
C PRO A 11 -8.60 3.69 28.84
N ILE A 12 -7.67 3.06 28.14
CA ILE A 12 -6.57 3.74 27.45
C ILE A 12 -7.22 4.53 26.32
N VAL A 13 -7.49 5.80 26.56
CA VAL A 13 -7.73 6.78 25.50
C VAL A 13 -6.38 6.94 24.79
N PRO A 14 -6.23 6.63 23.49
CA PRO A 14 -5.00 6.97 22.81
C PRO A 14 -4.90 8.49 22.84
N SER A 15 -3.92 8.99 23.59
CA SER A 15 -3.45 10.37 23.54
C SER A 15 -3.34 10.75 22.07
N GLY A 16 -4.00 11.85 21.68
CA GLY A 16 -3.95 12.37 20.34
C GLY A 16 -2.50 12.59 19.92
N ALA A 17 -1.94 11.60 19.23
CA ALA A 17 -0.70 11.78 18.51
C ALA A 17 -1.01 12.85 17.47
N ALA A 18 -0.43 14.03 17.65
CA ALA A 18 -0.39 15.03 16.61
C ALA A 18 0.08 14.32 15.34
N VAL A 19 -0.81 14.26 14.34
CA VAL A 19 -0.44 13.79 13.00
C VAL A 19 0.75 14.66 12.63
N ALA A 20 1.93 14.05 12.48
CA ALA A 20 3.14 14.79 12.17
C ALA A 20 2.84 15.64 10.94
N SER A 21 3.03 16.96 11.04
CA SER A 21 2.97 17.84 9.87
C SER A 21 3.82 17.21 8.78
N PRO A 22 3.32 17.06 7.53
CA PRO A 22 4.06 16.36 6.50
C PRO A 22 5.43 17.00 6.40
N GLU A 23 6.47 16.18 6.59
CA GLU A 23 7.84 16.61 6.39
C GLU A 23 7.92 17.18 4.97
N VAL A 24 8.31 18.45 4.86
CA VAL A 24 8.45 19.08 3.55
C VAL A 24 9.65 18.43 2.88
N VAL A 25 9.38 17.47 2.00
CA VAL A 25 10.41 16.87 1.15
C VAL A 25 10.89 17.97 0.19
N ILE A 26 12.14 18.41 0.37
CA ILE A 26 12.79 19.34 -0.56
C ILE A 26 13.52 18.50 -1.61
N TRP A 27 12.99 18.50 -2.81
CA TRP A 27 13.54 17.78 -3.95
C TRP A 27 14.73 18.56 -4.51
N THR A 28 15.84 17.88 -4.74
CA THR A 28 16.99 18.44 -5.45
C THR A 28 16.65 18.66 -6.92
N PRO A 29 17.35 19.56 -7.63
CA PRO A 29 17.17 19.73 -9.07
C PRO A 29 17.37 18.43 -9.87
N ALA A 30 18.23 17.52 -9.38
CA ALA A 30 18.46 16.23 -10.01
C ALA A 30 17.25 15.29 -9.87
N GLU A 31 16.64 15.20 -8.68
CA GLU A 31 15.44 14.38 -8.45
C GLU A 31 14.21 14.90 -9.19
N ILE A 32 14.09 16.23 -9.33
CA ILE A 32 13.05 16.85 -10.16
C ILE A 32 13.25 16.45 -11.63
N ALA A 33 14.48 16.59 -12.15
CA ALA A 33 14.79 16.24 -13.54
C ALA A 33 14.59 14.73 -13.81
N GLU A 34 14.93 13.87 -12.85
CA GLU A 34 14.67 12.43 -12.93
C GLU A 34 13.16 12.14 -12.98
N THR A 35 12.38 12.77 -12.11
CA THR A 35 10.91 12.63 -12.10
C THR A 35 10.30 13.07 -13.42
N GLU A 36 10.72 14.22 -13.95
CA GLU A 36 10.26 14.73 -15.25
C GLU A 36 10.65 13.79 -16.40
N TYR A 37 11.85 13.23 -16.37
CA TYR A 37 12.32 12.26 -17.36
C TYR A 37 11.42 11.01 -17.38
N TRP A 38 11.12 10.41 -16.22
CA TRP A 38 10.25 9.24 -16.15
C TRP A 38 8.82 9.56 -16.57
N ALA A 39 8.29 10.72 -16.19
CA ALA A 39 6.97 11.16 -16.60
C ALA A 39 6.86 11.39 -18.11
N GLN A 40 7.93 11.80 -18.79
CA GLN A 40 7.97 11.91 -20.25
C GLN A 40 7.96 10.55 -20.94
N LEU A 41 8.59 9.54 -20.34
CA LEU A 41 8.70 8.21 -20.93
C LEU A 41 7.44 7.36 -20.72
N TYR A 42 6.85 7.40 -19.52
CA TYR A 42 5.74 6.54 -19.13
C TYR A 42 4.41 7.28 -18.90
N GLY A 43 4.41 8.60 -19.02
CA GLY A 43 3.27 9.43 -18.66
C GLY A 43 3.25 9.75 -17.16
N ARG A 44 2.24 10.53 -16.75
CA ARG A 44 2.04 10.86 -15.34
C ARG A 44 1.67 9.60 -14.56
N TRP A 45 2.17 9.49 -13.33
CA TRP A 45 1.76 8.47 -12.38
C TRP A 45 0.23 8.53 -12.14
N ASP A 46 -0.42 7.39 -12.31
CA ASP A 46 -1.86 7.17 -12.13
C ASP A 46 -2.06 5.78 -11.50
N PRO A 47 -2.02 5.67 -10.15
CA PRO A 47 -2.04 4.39 -9.47
C PRO A 47 -3.41 3.70 -9.60
N MET A 48 -3.42 2.37 -9.67
CA MET A 48 -4.67 1.62 -9.59
C MET A 48 -5.29 1.73 -8.18
N ASP A 49 -6.61 1.81 -8.12
CA ASP A 49 -7.35 1.58 -6.88
C ASP A 49 -7.62 0.08 -6.65
N LEU A 50 -8.27 -0.26 -5.53
CA LEU A 50 -8.61 -1.65 -5.20
C LEU A 50 -9.49 -2.33 -6.26
N ALA A 51 -10.37 -1.58 -6.94
CA ALA A 51 -11.20 -2.13 -8.00
C ALA A 51 -10.38 -2.40 -9.27
N GLY A 52 -9.46 -1.50 -9.60
CA GLY A 52 -8.52 -1.61 -10.70
C GLY A 52 -7.61 -2.83 -10.55
N VAL A 53 -7.03 -3.05 -9.37
CA VAL A 53 -6.20 -4.24 -9.15
C VAL A 53 -7.01 -5.53 -9.18
N ALA A 54 -8.24 -5.53 -8.67
CA ALA A 54 -9.11 -6.69 -8.73
C ALA A 54 -9.45 -7.05 -10.19
N ALA A 55 -9.70 -6.06 -11.04
CA ALA A 55 -9.89 -6.26 -12.47
C ALA A 55 -8.60 -6.70 -13.20
N PHE A 56 -7.45 -6.17 -12.78
CA PHE A 56 -6.14 -6.56 -13.33
C PHE A 56 -5.80 -8.03 -13.02
N MET A 57 -6.13 -8.50 -11.81
CA MET A 57 -5.90 -9.87 -11.36
C MET A 57 -7.04 -10.83 -11.74
N ASP A 58 -8.10 -10.36 -12.39
CA ASP A 58 -9.22 -11.21 -12.80
C ASP A 58 -8.75 -12.27 -13.80
N GLY A 59 -8.95 -13.55 -13.47
CA GLY A 59 -8.46 -14.69 -14.25
C GLY A 59 -7.05 -15.17 -13.90
N PHE A 60 -6.34 -14.52 -12.96
CA PHE A 60 -5.06 -15.05 -12.46
C PHE A 60 -5.31 -16.22 -11.50
N GLU A 61 -4.90 -17.43 -11.87
CA GLU A 61 -5.27 -18.67 -11.15
C GLU A 61 -4.36 -19.01 -9.95
N HIS A 62 -3.31 -18.22 -9.70
CA HIS A 62 -2.34 -18.45 -8.62
C HIS A 62 -2.60 -17.56 -7.39
N PRO A 63 -2.15 -17.95 -6.19
CA PRO A 63 -2.34 -17.14 -4.98
C PRO A 63 -1.69 -15.76 -5.08
N TRP A 64 -2.42 -14.74 -4.65
CA TRP A 64 -1.97 -13.36 -4.58
C TRP A 64 -2.65 -12.61 -3.43
N TRP A 65 -2.05 -11.51 -2.98
CA TRP A 65 -2.58 -10.69 -1.88
C TRP A 65 -2.34 -9.21 -2.14
N VAL A 66 -3.26 -8.37 -1.69
CA VAL A 66 -2.98 -6.93 -1.48
C VAL A 66 -2.10 -6.80 -0.23
N VAL A 67 -1.04 -6.00 -0.33
CA VAL A 67 -0.08 -5.76 0.76
C VAL A 67 0.10 -4.26 1.00
N GLY A 68 1.04 -3.89 1.88
CA GLY A 68 1.38 -2.49 2.12
C GLY A 68 0.27 -1.71 2.84
N GLY A 69 0.09 -0.45 2.45
CA GLY A 69 -0.83 0.47 3.11
C GLY A 69 -2.27 -0.03 3.14
N TRP A 70 -2.77 -0.51 2.02
CA TRP A 70 -4.13 -1.02 1.90
C TRP A 70 -4.42 -2.20 2.83
N ALA A 71 -3.46 -3.10 3.01
CA ALA A 71 -3.61 -4.24 3.93
C ALA A 71 -3.61 -3.79 5.40
N ILE A 72 -2.82 -2.77 5.76
CA ILE A 72 -2.81 -2.18 7.10
C ILE A 72 -4.16 -1.54 7.41
N ASP A 73 -4.71 -0.77 6.47
CA ASP A 73 -6.02 -0.13 6.62
C ASP A 73 -7.12 -1.19 6.83
N ALA A 74 -7.09 -2.28 6.05
CA ALA A 74 -8.04 -3.39 6.19
C ALA A 74 -7.91 -4.11 7.56
N PHE A 75 -6.70 -4.27 8.07
CA PHE A 75 -6.46 -4.93 9.37
C PHE A 75 -6.85 -4.04 10.56
N THR A 76 -6.58 -2.73 10.47
CA THR A 76 -6.77 -1.78 11.57
C THR A 76 -8.14 -1.09 11.56
N GLY A 77 -8.81 -1.07 10.41
CA GLY A 77 -10.04 -0.31 10.19
C GLY A 77 -9.83 1.20 10.17
N GLN A 78 -8.60 1.67 9.92
CA GLN A 78 -8.25 3.10 9.90
C GLN A 78 -7.81 3.50 8.48
N PRO A 79 -8.70 4.08 7.65
CA PRO A 79 -8.36 4.45 6.28
C PRO A 79 -7.45 5.69 6.23
N ARG A 80 -6.52 5.70 5.27
CA ARG A 80 -5.68 6.86 4.91
C ARG A 80 -5.59 7.05 3.39
N GLU A 81 -4.97 8.15 2.97
CA GLU A 81 -4.60 8.33 1.56
C GLU A 81 -3.46 7.37 1.19
N HIS A 82 -3.54 6.81 -0.02
CA HIS A 82 -2.52 5.93 -0.62
C HIS A 82 -2.18 6.45 -2.01
N ASP A 83 -0.89 6.59 -2.28
CA ASP A 83 -0.36 7.01 -3.57
C ASP A 83 -0.01 5.82 -4.49
N ASP A 84 -0.15 4.60 -3.98
CA ASP A 84 0.18 3.35 -4.64
C ASP A 84 -0.73 2.19 -4.21
N LEU A 85 -0.54 1.05 -4.86
CA LEU A 85 -1.12 -0.23 -4.51
C LEU A 85 -0.12 -1.34 -4.79
N ASP A 86 0.18 -2.13 -3.77
CA ASP A 86 1.08 -3.26 -3.87
C ASP A 86 0.34 -4.60 -3.83
N VAL A 87 0.78 -5.53 -4.68
CA VAL A 87 0.39 -6.95 -4.60
C VAL A 87 1.60 -7.83 -4.37
N SER A 88 1.38 -8.97 -3.73
CA SER A 88 2.38 -10.04 -3.61
C SER A 88 1.87 -11.31 -4.25
N ILE A 89 2.79 -12.04 -4.89
CA ILE A 89 2.61 -13.39 -5.42
C ILE A 89 3.76 -14.27 -4.90
N PHE A 90 3.66 -15.58 -5.04
CA PHE A 90 4.85 -16.42 -4.86
C PHE A 90 5.87 -16.16 -5.97
N ALA A 91 7.15 -16.16 -5.62
CA ALA A 91 8.23 -15.99 -6.59
C ALA A 91 8.21 -17.06 -7.70
N SER A 92 7.73 -18.28 -7.39
CA SER A 92 7.55 -19.35 -8.36
C SER A 92 6.48 -19.06 -9.42
N ASP A 93 5.57 -18.11 -9.14
CA ASP A 93 4.43 -17.80 -10.01
C ASP A 93 4.69 -16.56 -10.89
N VAL A 94 5.88 -15.95 -10.82
CA VAL A 94 6.28 -14.85 -11.72
C VAL A 94 6.12 -15.20 -13.21
N PRO A 95 6.48 -16.42 -13.69
CA PRO A 95 6.20 -16.80 -15.07
C PRO A 95 4.70 -16.83 -15.40
N ALA A 96 3.85 -17.23 -14.45
CA ALA A 96 2.39 -17.22 -14.63
C ALA A 96 1.87 -15.79 -14.70
N LEU A 97 2.38 -14.89 -13.86
CA LEU A 97 2.01 -13.47 -13.90
C LEU A 97 2.41 -12.83 -15.24
N ARG A 98 3.61 -13.14 -15.75
CA ARG A 98 4.06 -12.66 -17.07
C ARG A 98 3.15 -13.16 -18.20
N ALA A 99 2.70 -14.41 -18.13
CA ALA A 99 1.74 -14.95 -19.10
C ALA A 99 0.35 -14.30 -18.99
N HIS A 100 -0.10 -14.04 -17.76
CA HIS A 100 -1.38 -13.41 -17.45
C HIS A 100 -1.51 -12.00 -18.03
N VAL A 101 -0.49 -11.17 -17.82
CA VAL A 101 -0.53 -9.75 -18.24
C VAL A 101 -0.14 -9.55 -19.71
N GLY A 102 0.58 -10.51 -20.30
CA GLY A 102 1.07 -10.47 -21.67
C GLY A 102 1.99 -9.26 -21.95
N ASP A 103 2.03 -8.82 -23.20
CA ASP A 103 2.86 -7.67 -23.62
C ASP A 103 2.21 -6.30 -23.34
N ARG A 104 1.04 -6.28 -22.67
CA ARG A 104 0.32 -5.04 -22.33
C ARG A 104 1.01 -4.26 -21.20
N TRP A 105 1.79 -4.95 -20.37
CA TRP A 105 2.43 -4.41 -19.18
C TRP A 105 3.93 -4.69 -19.22
N HIS A 106 4.72 -3.77 -18.66
CA HIS A 106 6.15 -3.99 -18.45
C HIS A 106 6.35 -4.75 -17.13
N LEU A 107 6.89 -5.98 -17.22
CA LEU A 107 7.23 -6.88 -16.11
C LEU A 107 8.70 -7.25 -16.16
#